data_AF-A0A1B2EUU1-F1
#
_entry.id   AF-A0A1B2EUU1-F1
#
_cell.length_a   1.000
_cell.length_b   1.000
_cell.length_c   1.000
_cell.angle_alpha   90.00
_cell.angle_beta   90.00
_cell.angle_gamma   90.00
#
_symmetry.space_group_name_H-M   'P 1'
#
loop_
_entity.id
_entity.type
_entity.pdbx_description
1 polymer ?
#
loop_
_entity_poly.entity_id
_entity_poly.type
_entity_poly.pdbx_seq_one_letter_code
_entity_poly.pdbx_strand_id
1 'polypeptide(L)'
;MAMDINPQWITLIAASTAMIASIAGPFVNTRIAKFEFKANVLSVNRQKWIDTMRDLVASLNSQLLIATAFRQTLEEPTGVIIAKDPELSRRVENLLRTVSKIELMLNPLEQDHQQLNVLTKEAIDQLRSPLLEDGVEDRIEVISRDITQVLQGILKQEWARVKRGE
;
A
#
# COMPACT_ATOMS: atom_id res chain seq x y z
N MET A 1 -3.93 61.40 -36.62
CA MET A 1 -2.46 61.49 -36.52
C MET A 1 -1.96 60.14 -36.04
N ALA A 2 -1.68 59.23 -36.98
CA ALA A 2 -1.15 57.91 -36.66
C ALA A 2 0.30 58.10 -36.18
N MET A 3 0.64 57.49 -35.05
CA MET A 3 1.99 57.50 -34.51
C MET A 3 2.85 56.57 -35.37
N ASP A 4 3.77 57.12 -36.16
CA ASP A 4 4.75 56.34 -36.92
C ASP A 4 5.71 55.66 -35.93
N ILE A 5 5.39 54.42 -35.56
CA ILE A 5 6.26 53.60 -34.71
C ILE A 5 7.45 53.17 -35.58
N ASN A 6 8.65 53.63 -35.22
CA ASN A 6 9.86 53.25 -35.93
C ASN A 6 10.08 51.72 -35.83
N PRO A 7 10.20 51.02 -36.98
CA PRO A 7 10.26 49.55 -37.04
C PRO A 7 11.46 48.95 -36.28
N GLN A 8 12.54 49.71 -36.07
CA GLN A 8 13.70 49.25 -35.30
C GLN A 8 13.36 49.00 -33.82
N TRP A 9 12.46 49.80 -33.23
CA TRP A 9 12.00 49.59 -31.85
C TRP A 9 11.19 48.32 -31.70
N ILE A 10 10.34 48.02 -32.69
CA ILE A 10 9.55 46.79 -32.72
C ILE A 10 10.49 45.58 -32.76
N THR A 11 11.51 45.61 -33.62
CA THR A 11 12.52 44.54 -33.73
C THR A 11 13.32 44.38 -32.45
N LEU A 12 13.72 45.48 -31.79
CA LEU A 12 14.47 45.42 -30.53
C LEU A 12 13.66 44.79 -29.39
N ILE A 13 12.39 45.17 -29.25
CA ILE A 13 11.47 44.61 -28.25
C ILE A 13 11.22 43.13 -28.53
N ALA A 14 10.99 42.77 -29.79
CA ALA A 14 10.78 41.39 -30.21
C ALA A 14 12.02 40.51 -29.93
N ALA A 15 13.22 40.99 -30.30
CA ALA A 15 14.47 40.28 -30.05
C ALA A 15 14.76 40.11 -28.55
N SER A 16 14.53 41.15 -27.76
CA SER A 16 14.71 41.11 -26.29
C SER A 16 13.73 40.13 -25.64
N THR A 17 12.47 40.13 -26.07
CA THR A 17 11.45 39.19 -25.57
C THR A 17 11.80 37.75 -25.96
N ALA A 18 12.25 37.51 -27.19
CA ALA A 18 12.67 36.20 -27.66
C ALA A 18 13.89 35.67 -26.88
N MET A 19 14.85 36.55 -26.56
CA MET A 19 16.02 36.21 -25.76
C MET A 19 15.65 35.86 -24.32
N ILE A 20 14.75 36.60 -23.69
CA ILE A 20 14.26 36.28 -22.34
C ILE A 20 13.49 34.96 -22.35
N ALA A 21 12.61 34.76 -23.34
CA ALA A 21 11.83 33.53 -23.47
C ALA A 21 12.71 32.29 -23.70
N SER A 22 13.78 32.40 -24.49
CA SER A 22 14.69 31.29 -24.78
C SER A 22 15.53 30.86 -23.57
N ILE A 23 15.74 31.75 -22.58
CA ILE A 23 16.46 31.43 -21.34
C ILE A 23 15.48 31.00 -20.24
N ALA A 24 14.38 31.74 -20.04
CA ALA A 24 13.40 31.47 -18.99
C ALA A 24 12.60 30.18 -19.28
N GLY A 25 12.26 29.93 -20.55
CA GLY A 25 11.49 28.75 -20.97
C GLY A 25 12.13 27.44 -20.55
N PRO A 26 13.40 27.15 -20.91
CA PRO A 26 14.09 25.93 -20.49
C PRO A 26 14.19 25.78 -18.96
N PHE A 27 14.40 26.88 -18.22
CA PHE A 27 14.54 26.83 -16.76
C PHE A 27 13.21 26.46 -16.08
N VAL A 28 12.11 27.10 -16.49
CA VAL A 28 10.76 26.79 -16.00
C VAL A 28 10.38 25.35 -16.40
N ASN A 29 10.60 24.96 -17.65
CA ASN A 29 10.27 23.62 -18.13
C ASN A 29 11.03 22.52 -17.39
N THR A 30 12.31 22.75 -17.09
CA THR A 30 13.12 21.79 -16.29
C THR A 30 12.62 21.67 -14.86
N ARG A 31 12.16 22.77 -14.26
CA ARG A 31 11.59 22.76 -12.90
C ARG A 31 10.25 22.00 -12.87
N ILE A 32 9.38 22.24 -13.85
CA ILE A 32 8.10 21.53 -14.00
C ILE A 32 8.36 20.04 -14.22
N ALA A 33 9.22 19.66 -15.17
CA ALA A 33 9.54 18.26 -15.44
C ALA A 33 10.08 17.51 -14.21
N LYS A 34 10.92 18.16 -13.38
CA LYS A 34 11.40 17.58 -12.12
C LYS A 34 10.28 17.40 -11.09
N PHE A 35 9.35 18.34 -11.01
CA PHE A 35 8.20 18.26 -10.11
C PHE A 35 7.24 17.15 -10.55
N GLU A 36 6.89 17.12 -11.84
CA GLU A 36 6.05 16.08 -12.44
C GLU A 36 6.67 14.70 -12.30
N PHE A 37 7.98 14.55 -12.55
CA PHE A 37 8.68 13.28 -12.36
C PHE A 37 8.58 12.79 -10.91
N LYS A 38 8.85 13.66 -9.93
CA LYS A 38 8.75 13.29 -8.51
C LYS A 38 7.32 12.92 -8.12
N ALA A 39 6.34 13.74 -8.49
CA ALA A 39 4.93 13.48 -8.21
C ALA A 39 4.46 12.17 -8.85
N ASN A 40 4.89 11.88 -10.09
CA ASN A 40 4.53 10.66 -10.80
C ASN A 40 5.18 9.43 -10.16
N VAL A 41 6.48 9.48 -9.83
CA VAL A 41 7.17 8.36 -9.18
C VAL A 41 6.58 8.05 -7.80
N LEU A 42 6.26 9.08 -7.00
CA LEU A 42 5.62 8.89 -5.69
C LEU A 42 4.21 8.31 -5.83
N SER A 43 3.39 8.88 -6.71
CA SER A 43 2.03 8.42 -6.98
C SER A 43 2.00 6.98 -7.48
N VAL A 44 2.87 6.61 -8.43
CA VAL A 44 2.96 5.24 -8.98
C VAL A 44 3.44 4.26 -7.92
N ASN A 45 4.46 4.60 -7.12
CA ASN A 45 4.93 3.73 -6.04
C ASN A 45 3.85 3.53 -4.98
N ARG A 46 3.09 4.57 -4.63
CA ARG A 46 2.00 4.48 -3.66
C ARG A 46 0.80 3.70 -4.20
N GLN A 47 0.44 3.87 -5.49
CA GLN A 47 -0.58 3.03 -6.13
C GLN A 47 -0.16 1.55 -6.09
N LYS A 48 1.08 1.24 -6.44
CA LYS A 48 1.63 -0.12 -6.34
C LYS A 48 1.58 -0.65 -4.91
N TRP A 49 1.91 0.18 -3.91
CA TRP A 49 1.80 -0.18 -2.51
C TRP A 49 0.34 -0.48 -2.12
N ILE A 50 -0.61 0.37 -2.52
CA ILE A 50 -2.05 0.19 -2.28
C ILE A 50 -2.53 -1.14 -2.86
N ASP A 51 -2.21 -1.43 -4.12
CA ASP A 51 -2.65 -2.65 -4.79
C ASP A 51 -2.03 -3.90 -4.16
N THR A 52 -0.72 -3.83 -3.85
CA THR A 52 -0.04 -4.93 -3.16
C THR A 52 -0.62 -5.18 -1.76
N MET A 53 -0.96 -4.13 -1.01
CA MET A 53 -1.59 -4.28 0.31
C MET A 53 -2.97 -4.91 0.23
N ARG A 54 -3.79 -4.55 -0.77
CA ARG A 54 -5.09 -5.19 -1.02
C ARG A 54 -4.94 -6.68 -1.26
N ASP A 55 -4.02 -7.06 -2.15
CA ASP A 55 -3.78 -8.46 -2.48
C ASP A 55 -3.24 -9.27 -1.30
N LEU A 56 -2.32 -8.68 -0.51
CA LEU A 56 -1.77 -9.33 0.68
C LEU A 56 -2.83 -9.54 1.75
N VAL A 57 -3.66 -8.55 2.05
CA VAL A 57 -4.71 -8.70 3.08
C VAL A 57 -5.83 -9.62 2.62
N ALA A 58 -6.22 -9.60 1.34
CA ALA A 58 -7.15 -10.58 0.80
C ALA A 58 -6.59 -12.01 0.92
N SER A 59 -5.30 -12.19 0.62
CA SER A 59 -4.61 -13.47 0.79
C SER A 59 -4.57 -13.90 2.25
N LEU A 60 -4.27 -12.98 3.17
CA LEU A 60 -4.27 -13.24 4.62
C LEU A 60 -5.65 -13.73 5.08
N ASN A 61 -6.72 -12.99 4.79
CA ASN A 61 -8.07 -13.36 5.21
C ASN A 61 -8.48 -14.73 4.66
N SER A 62 -8.15 -15.03 3.39
CA SER A 62 -8.40 -16.35 2.81
C SER A 62 -7.61 -17.45 3.52
N GLN A 63 -6.33 -17.21 3.81
CA GLN A 63 -5.47 -18.16 4.51
C GLN A 63 -5.93 -18.39 5.95
N LEU A 64 -6.40 -17.36 6.66
CA LEU A 64 -6.94 -17.45 8.01
C LEU A 64 -8.18 -18.33 8.05
N LEU A 65 -9.15 -18.10 7.15
CA LEU A 65 -10.38 -18.89 7.07
C LEU A 65 -10.12 -20.36 6.74
N ILE A 66 -9.17 -20.63 5.84
CA ILE A 66 -8.77 -22.00 5.52
C ILE A 66 -8.07 -22.65 6.71
N ALA A 67 -7.19 -21.92 7.39
CA ALA A 67 -6.46 -22.42 8.56
C ALA A 67 -7.38 -22.77 9.73
N THR A 68 -8.45 -22.00 9.97
CA THR A 68 -9.45 -22.33 10.99
C THR A 68 -10.23 -23.58 10.65
N ALA A 69 -10.71 -23.71 9.41
CA ALA A 69 -11.44 -24.90 8.95
C ALA A 69 -10.58 -26.17 9.06
N PHE A 70 -9.29 -26.09 8.69
CA PHE A 70 -8.37 -27.19 8.90
C PHE A 70 -8.23 -27.51 10.38
N ARG A 71 -7.98 -26.52 11.23
CA ARG A 71 -7.76 -26.73 12.66
C ARG A 71 -8.93 -27.43 13.36
N GLN A 72 -10.17 -27.16 12.99
CA GLN A 72 -11.35 -27.87 13.52
C GLN A 72 -11.41 -29.35 13.13
N THR A 73 -10.76 -29.72 12.02
CA THR A 73 -10.75 -31.09 11.49
C THR A 73 -9.60 -31.94 12.06
N LEU A 74 -8.66 -31.32 12.79
CA LEU A 74 -7.46 -32.01 13.28
C LEU A 74 -7.65 -32.50 14.72
N GLU A 75 -7.50 -33.81 14.92
CA GLU A 75 -7.51 -34.45 16.24
C GLU A 75 -6.12 -34.43 16.91
N GLU A 76 -5.04 -34.32 16.13
CA GLU A 76 -3.65 -34.28 16.61
C GLU A 76 -3.13 -32.83 16.78
N PRO A 77 -2.12 -32.60 17.64
CA PRO A 77 -1.47 -31.30 17.77
C PRO A 77 -0.93 -30.76 16.43
N THR A 78 -1.27 -29.52 16.10
CA THR A 78 -1.04 -28.91 14.78
C THR A 78 0.41 -29.02 14.28
N GLY A 79 1.39 -28.91 15.18
CA GLY A 79 2.82 -28.98 14.82
C GLY A 79 3.28 -30.35 14.30
N VAL A 80 2.67 -31.45 14.77
CA VAL A 80 3.03 -32.82 14.35
C VAL A 80 2.50 -33.11 12.94
N ILE A 81 1.30 -32.61 12.64
CA ILE A 81 0.65 -32.80 11.34
C ILE A 81 1.33 -31.96 10.26
N ILE A 82 1.65 -30.69 10.57
CA ILE A 82 2.40 -29.80 9.66
C ILE A 82 3.75 -30.43 9.26
N ALA A 83 4.44 -31.09 10.20
CA ALA A 83 5.72 -31.73 9.91
C ALA A 83 5.59 -32.97 9.00
N LYS A 84 4.44 -33.64 9.02
CA LYS A 84 4.17 -34.85 8.23
C LYS A 84 3.60 -34.56 6.84
N ASP A 85 2.92 -33.42 6.66
CA ASP A 85 2.28 -33.03 5.40
C ASP A 85 3.03 -31.84 4.73
N PRO A 86 3.75 -32.08 3.62
CA PRO A 86 4.48 -31.04 2.89
C PRO A 86 3.58 -29.91 2.36
N GLU A 87 2.33 -30.20 1.98
CA GLU A 87 1.41 -29.21 1.43
C GLU A 87 0.86 -28.30 2.54
N LEU A 88 0.55 -28.85 3.72
CA LEU A 88 0.20 -28.05 4.89
C LEU A 88 1.39 -27.19 5.35
N SER A 89 2.60 -27.75 5.37
CA SER A 89 3.82 -26.99 5.66
C SER A 89 3.99 -25.79 4.73
N ARG A 90 3.82 -25.99 3.41
CA ARG A 90 3.85 -24.92 2.41
C ARG A 90 2.77 -23.86 2.63
N ARG A 91 1.56 -24.27 3.05
CA ARG A 91 0.46 -23.33 3.37
C ARG A 91 0.77 -22.46 4.58
N VAL A 92 1.30 -23.06 5.64
CA VAL A 92 1.74 -22.33 6.84
C VAL A 92 2.88 -21.38 6.52
N GLU A 93 3.88 -21.83 5.75
CA GLU A 93 4.97 -20.97 5.29
C GLU A 93 4.44 -19.76 4.50
N ASN A 94 3.50 -19.99 3.58
CA ASN A 94 2.87 -18.93 2.80
C ASN A 94 2.09 -17.95 3.67
N LEU A 95 1.35 -18.42 4.68
CA LEU A 95 0.66 -17.56 5.64
C LEU A 95 1.64 -16.67 6.41
N LEU A 96 2.69 -17.25 6.97
CA LEU A 96 3.73 -16.50 7.70
C LEU A 96 4.45 -15.50 6.79
N ARG A 97 4.67 -15.86 5.53
CA ARG A 97 5.24 -14.97 4.52
C ARG A 97 4.30 -13.80 4.20
N THR A 98 3.00 -14.05 4.05
CA THR A 98 1.98 -12.98 3.84
C THR A 98 2.02 -11.99 5.00
N VAL A 99 1.96 -12.48 6.24
CA VAL A 99 2.00 -11.64 7.46
C VAL A 99 3.29 -10.82 7.52
N SER A 100 4.44 -11.46 7.29
CA SER A 100 5.74 -10.78 7.32
C SER A 100 5.81 -9.67 6.26
N LYS A 101 5.27 -9.91 5.06
CA LYS A 101 5.20 -8.88 4.02
C LYS A 101 4.30 -7.72 4.41
N ILE A 102 3.13 -8.00 4.99
CA ILE A 102 2.24 -6.96 5.50
C ILE A 102 3.00 -6.12 6.54
N GLU A 103 3.61 -6.74 7.55
CA GLU A 103 4.34 -6.02 8.60
C GLU A 103 5.45 -5.11 8.02
N LEU A 104 6.21 -5.58 7.03
CA LEU A 104 7.25 -4.79 6.36
C LEU A 104 6.71 -3.64 5.52
N MET A 105 5.45 -3.70 5.09
CA MET A 105 4.80 -2.67 4.30
C MET A 105 4.07 -1.61 5.14
N LEU A 106 3.88 -1.87 6.44
CA LEU A 106 3.20 -0.94 7.34
C LEU A 106 4.14 0.19 7.79
N ASN A 107 3.58 1.39 7.98
CA ASN A 107 4.29 2.51 8.56
C ASN A 107 4.18 2.44 10.09
N PRO A 108 5.29 2.22 10.84
CA PRO A 108 5.24 2.08 12.29
C PRO A 108 4.90 3.39 13.01
N LEU A 109 4.89 4.54 12.33
CA LEU A 109 4.59 5.85 12.91
C LEU A 109 3.10 6.20 12.84
N GLU A 110 2.31 5.48 12.05
CA GLU A 110 0.89 5.76 11.85
C GLU A 110 0.02 4.82 12.71
N GLN A 111 -0.91 5.39 13.48
CA GLN A 111 -1.72 4.63 14.44
C GLN A 111 -2.57 3.53 13.78
N ASP A 112 -3.22 3.84 12.65
CA ASP A 112 -4.04 2.87 11.93
C ASP A 112 -3.20 1.67 11.45
N HIS A 113 -1.95 1.92 11.04
CA HIS A 113 -1.01 0.87 10.64
C HIS A 113 -0.58 0.02 11.84
N GLN A 114 -0.32 0.63 13.00
CA GLN A 114 -0.03 -0.11 14.23
C GLN A 114 -1.22 -1.00 14.62
N GLN A 115 -2.45 -0.49 14.54
CA GLN A 115 -3.67 -1.25 14.80
C GLN A 115 -3.81 -2.44 13.84
N LEU A 116 -3.55 -2.24 12.54
CA LEU A 116 -3.57 -3.32 11.56
C LEU A 116 -2.53 -4.41 11.88
N ASN A 117 -1.33 -4.01 12.34
CA ASN A 117 -0.29 -4.96 12.75
C ASN A 117 -0.73 -5.78 13.98
N VAL A 118 -1.34 -5.13 14.97
CA VAL A 118 -1.87 -5.79 16.17
C VAL A 118 -2.92 -6.83 15.79
N LEU A 119 -3.92 -6.47 14.99
CA LEU A 119 -4.97 -7.40 14.54
C LEU A 119 -4.40 -8.58 13.74
N THR A 120 -3.41 -8.32 12.87
CA THR A 120 -2.74 -9.37 12.10
C THR A 120 -2.02 -10.35 13.02
N LYS A 121 -1.31 -9.87 14.05
CA LYS A 121 -0.63 -10.71 15.04
C LYS A 121 -1.62 -11.51 15.88
N GLU A 122 -2.70 -10.86 16.33
CA GLU A 122 -3.77 -11.51 17.08
C GLU A 122 -4.39 -12.66 16.30
N ALA A 123 -4.67 -12.48 14.99
CA ALA A 123 -5.18 -13.57 14.15
C ALA A 123 -4.25 -14.78 14.12
N ILE A 124 -2.93 -14.56 14.03
CA ILE A 124 -1.94 -15.65 14.02
C ILE A 124 -1.82 -16.31 15.39
N ASP A 125 -1.87 -15.54 16.47
CA ASP A 125 -1.80 -16.07 17.82
C ASP A 125 -3.04 -16.91 18.15
N GLN A 126 -4.22 -16.49 17.69
CA GLN A 126 -5.44 -17.30 17.75
C GLN A 126 -5.26 -18.63 17.04
N LEU A 127 -4.66 -18.66 15.84
CA LEU A 127 -4.37 -19.91 15.12
C LEU A 127 -3.35 -20.81 15.81
N ARG A 128 -2.39 -20.23 16.54
CA ARG A 128 -1.33 -20.96 17.25
C ARG A 128 -1.75 -21.48 18.63
N SER A 129 -2.89 -21.02 19.16
CA SER A 129 -3.36 -21.45 20.47
C SER A 129 -3.47 -22.98 20.53
N PRO A 130 -2.93 -23.65 21.56
CA PRO A 130 -2.97 -25.11 21.67
C PRO A 130 -4.37 -25.63 22.06
N LEU A 131 -5.24 -24.75 22.57
CA LEU A 131 -6.58 -25.12 22.99
C LEU A 131 -7.54 -24.97 21.80
N LEU A 132 -8.19 -26.07 21.41
CA LEU A 132 -9.39 -26.03 20.57
C LEU A 132 -10.51 -25.43 21.41
N GLU A 133 -10.52 -24.11 21.53
CA GLU A 133 -11.59 -23.38 22.18
C GLU A 133 -12.77 -23.26 21.23
N ASP A 134 -13.98 -23.43 21.75
CA ASP A 134 -15.19 -23.13 20.98
C ASP A 134 -15.19 -21.64 20.53
N GLY A 135 -15.67 -21.41 19.31
CA GLY A 135 -15.78 -20.07 18.72
C GLY A 135 -14.48 -19.46 18.18
N VAL A 136 -13.40 -20.23 17.98
CA VAL A 136 -12.19 -19.74 17.28
C VAL A 136 -12.53 -19.23 15.87
N GLU A 137 -13.44 -19.91 15.16
CA GLU A 137 -13.88 -19.50 13.83
C GLU A 137 -14.57 -18.13 13.87
N ASP A 138 -15.54 -17.95 14.77
CA ASP A 138 -16.22 -16.67 14.99
C ASP A 138 -15.23 -15.56 15.34
N ARG A 139 -14.24 -15.84 16.21
CA ARG A 139 -13.18 -14.88 16.56
C ARG A 139 -12.34 -14.48 15.36
N ILE A 140 -11.91 -15.45 14.54
CA ILE A 140 -11.12 -15.17 13.32
C ILE A 140 -11.97 -14.43 12.28
N GLU A 141 -13.25 -14.71 12.16
CA GLU A 141 -14.15 -13.97 11.26
C GLU A 141 -14.26 -12.49 11.70
N VAL A 142 -14.44 -12.25 13.00
CA VAL A 142 -14.46 -10.88 13.56
C VAL A 142 -13.13 -10.18 13.30
N ILE A 143 -12.00 -10.81 13.63
CA ILE A 143 -10.67 -10.22 13.39
C ILE A 143 -10.45 -9.95 11.90
N SER A 144 -10.85 -10.86 11.00
CA SER A 144 -10.71 -10.68 9.55
C SER A 144 -11.54 -9.50 9.03
N ARG A 145 -12.73 -9.28 9.60
CA ARG A 145 -13.57 -8.11 9.31
C ARG A 145 -12.89 -6.83 9.81
N ASP A 146 -12.35 -6.83 11.02
CA ASP A 146 -11.68 -5.68 11.61
C ASP A 146 -10.41 -5.31 10.84
N ILE A 147 -9.60 -6.30 10.44
CA ILE A 147 -8.45 -6.14 9.54
C ILE A 147 -8.88 -5.42 8.25
N THR A 148 -9.98 -5.87 7.65
CA THR A 148 -10.52 -5.28 6.43
C THR A 148 -10.95 -3.84 6.64
N GLN A 149 -11.63 -3.55 7.76
CA GLN A 149 -12.11 -2.21 8.08
C GLN A 149 -10.96 -1.22 8.32
N VAL A 150 -9.95 -1.62 9.09
CA VAL A 150 -8.75 -0.80 9.34
C VAL A 150 -7.99 -0.56 8.04
N LEU A 151 -7.79 -1.60 7.22
CA LEU A 151 -7.14 -1.46 5.92
C LEU A 151 -7.89 -0.48 5.02
N GLN A 152 -9.22 -0.56 4.93
CA GLN A 152 -10.01 0.38 4.12
C GLN A 152 -9.78 1.84 4.54
N GLY A 153 -9.66 2.10 5.85
CA GLY A 153 -9.28 3.40 6.39
C GLY A 153 -7.93 3.88 5.88
N ILE A 154 -6.90 3.05 6.04
CA ILE A 154 -5.54 3.32 5.55
C ILE A 154 -5.53 3.58 4.05
N LEU A 155 -6.13 2.68 3.25
CA LEU A 155 -6.16 2.79 1.80
C LEU A 155 -6.86 4.07 1.33
N LYS A 156 -7.91 4.52 2.04
CA LYS A 156 -8.59 5.77 1.72
C LYS A 156 -7.70 6.98 1.98
N GLN A 157 -6.92 6.98 3.06
CA GLN A 157 -5.95 8.04 3.37
C GLN A 157 -4.84 8.07 2.31
N GLU A 158 -4.26 6.92 1.99
CA GLU A 158 -3.21 6.79 0.97
C GLU A 158 -3.72 7.19 -0.41
N TRP A 159 -4.95 6.81 -0.78
CA TRP A 159 -5.58 7.25 -2.02
C TRP A 159 -5.77 8.77 -2.09
N ALA A 160 -6.09 9.41 -0.97
CA ALA A 160 -6.15 10.86 -0.91
C ALA A 160 -4.77 11.50 -1.08
N ARG A 161 -3.70 10.90 -0.52
CA ARG A 161 -2.31 11.34 -0.72
C ARG A 161 -1.90 11.20 -2.21
N VAL A 162 -2.23 10.08 -2.85
CA VAL A 162 -2.04 9.86 -4.31
C VAL A 162 -2.70 10.97 -5.12
N LYS A 163 -3.95 11.32 -4.82
CA LYS A 163 -4.68 12.39 -5.53
C LYS A 163 -4.07 13.77 -5.36
N ARG A 164 -3.36 14.02 -4.26
CA ARG A 164 -2.62 15.26 -4.02
C ARG A 164 -1.23 15.28 -4.66
N GLY A 165 -0.76 14.15 -5.20
CA GLY A 165 0.59 14.01 -5.76
C GLY A 165 1.69 13.94 -4.70
N GLU A 166 1.32 13.61 -3.46
CA GLU A 166 2.25 13.30 -2.36
C GLU A 166 2.86 11.90 -2.51
#